data_AF-A0A2V9ZH95-F1
#
_entry.id   AF-A0A2V9ZH95-F1
#
_cell.length_a   1.000
_cell.length_b   1.000
_cell.length_c   1.000
_cell.angle_alpha   90.00
_cell.angle_beta   90.00
_cell.angle_gamma   90.00
#
_symmetry.space_group_name_H-M   'P 1'
#
loop_
_entity.id
_entity.type
_entity.pdbx_description
1 polymer ?
#
loop_
_entity_poly.entity_id
_entity_poly.type
_entity_poly.pdbx_seq_one_letter_code
_entity_poly.pdbx_strand_id
1 'polypeptide(L)'
;MRRIFVSLDVFVLIAAVGLAICAVRPAEDLFASRNPVTTTTPASLNVWDDGTAFVNGMVEEHSLPCSANIACYLKLQIDTTEVRVVYDEGEVGRACANSQANHAQLVKKGDWIKAFGAYSKRGGVVTISTCASEDYFIRHADEGTPLGPVTERFFKEVNRLKSQVAQKQFEQAKRSGQWEIYKDEQLGYEFSYPTTWQAPQTSPGAPWSVTYHDSSKTNSDLYILRLGHISQTQQATMGIDFCAAHPNNSRCKRKQIGKVTASIDWGDNSGKTVFVSIPLPEGGLVTFTLEPNNAQAKTLLLPILDTFKIDGSGSSRHSTGKGKKS
;
A
#
# COMPACT_ATOMS: atom_id res chain seq x y z
N MET A 1 48.84 13.88 69.74
CA MET A 1 49.07 12.88 68.67
C MET A 1 48.04 13.09 67.58
N ARG A 2 48.43 13.74 66.48
CA ARG A 2 47.62 13.90 65.26
C ARG A 2 48.10 12.86 64.26
N ARG A 3 47.20 12.07 63.69
CA ARG A 3 47.49 11.25 62.50
C ARG A 3 46.65 11.79 61.35
N ILE A 4 47.37 12.26 60.36
CA ILE A 4 46.93 12.68 59.03
C ILE A 4 46.97 11.44 58.11
N PHE A 5 46.04 11.46 57.16
CA PHE A 5 45.81 10.57 56.03
C PHE A 5 47.02 9.94 55.35
N VAL A 6 46.87 8.68 54.90
CA VAL A 6 47.41 8.23 53.62
C VAL A 6 46.31 7.48 52.86
N SER A 7 46.09 7.97 51.63
CA SER A 7 45.18 7.51 50.59
C SER A 7 45.53 6.10 50.09
N LEU A 8 44.52 5.28 49.78
CA LEU A 8 44.68 4.15 48.87
C LEU A 8 43.54 4.17 47.84
N ASP A 9 43.93 4.61 46.64
CA ASP A 9 43.19 4.55 45.40
C ASP A 9 42.75 3.12 45.08
N VAL A 10 41.44 2.91 44.90
CA VAL A 10 40.93 1.84 44.05
C VAL A 10 39.93 2.45 43.09
N PHE A 11 40.43 2.61 41.87
CA PHE A 11 39.69 2.92 40.65
C PHE A 11 38.58 1.88 40.42
N VAL A 12 37.32 2.32 40.42
CA VAL A 12 36.27 1.67 39.64
C VAL A 12 35.71 2.71 38.69
N LEU A 13 36.28 2.70 37.49
CA LEU A 13 35.83 3.47 36.35
C LEU A 13 34.53 2.82 35.84
N ILE A 14 33.38 3.27 36.35
CA ILE A 14 32.10 3.00 35.68
C ILE A 14 32.05 3.97 34.51
N ALA A 15 32.50 3.50 33.34
CA ALA A 15 32.27 4.19 32.08
C ALA A 15 30.76 4.26 31.86
N ALA A 16 30.18 5.42 32.15
CA ALA A 16 28.87 5.82 31.68
C ALA A 16 28.94 5.94 30.15
N VAL A 17 28.81 4.82 29.45
CA VAL A 17 28.41 4.83 28.06
C VAL A 17 26.95 5.25 28.07
N GLY A 18 26.74 6.54 27.81
CA GLY A 18 25.44 7.08 27.44
C GLY A 18 24.97 6.38 26.17
N LEU A 19 24.32 5.23 26.35
CA LEU A 19 23.41 4.65 25.40
C LEU A 19 22.27 5.65 25.27
N ALA A 20 22.38 6.54 24.28
CA ALA A 20 21.24 7.17 23.67
C ALA A 20 20.41 6.05 23.04
N ILE A 21 19.62 5.36 23.89
CA ILE A 21 18.46 4.62 23.44
C ILE A 21 17.55 5.70 22.88
N CYS A 22 17.64 5.92 21.57
CA CYS A 22 16.50 6.44 20.84
C CYS A 22 15.38 5.45 21.13
N ALA A 23 14.59 5.76 22.16
CA ALA A 23 13.30 5.15 22.35
C ALA A 23 12.51 5.53 21.10
N VAL A 24 12.57 4.65 20.10
CA VAL A 24 11.57 4.61 19.05
C VAL A 24 10.30 4.26 19.80
N ARG A 25 9.55 5.31 20.19
CA ARG A 25 8.18 5.13 20.65
C ARG A 25 7.49 4.31 19.55
N PRO A 26 6.87 3.16 19.86
CA PRO A 26 5.97 2.54 18.91
C PRO A 26 4.95 3.61 18.50
N ALA A 27 4.62 3.64 17.22
CA ALA A 27 3.63 4.55 16.66
C ALA A 27 2.23 4.23 17.22
N GLU A 28 1.97 4.57 18.48
CA GLU A 28 0.68 4.35 19.13
C GLU A 28 -0.24 5.58 19.07
N ASP A 29 0.22 6.72 18.56
CA ASP A 29 -0.56 7.98 18.58
C ASP A 29 -1.07 8.48 17.22
N LEU A 30 -1.30 7.59 16.23
CA LEU A 30 -2.07 7.95 15.02
C LEU A 30 -3.58 7.67 15.12
N PHE A 31 -4.05 7.15 16.27
CA PHE A 31 -5.46 6.87 16.53
C PHE A 31 -6.01 7.65 17.73
N ALA A 32 -5.85 8.97 17.73
CA ALA A 32 -6.52 9.85 18.68
C ALA A 32 -7.24 11.00 17.96
N SER A 33 -8.24 10.65 17.15
CA SER A 33 -9.34 11.57 16.86
C SER A 33 -10.61 10.75 16.69
N ARG A 34 -11.32 10.55 17.81
CA ARG A 34 -12.71 10.09 17.81
C ARG A 34 -13.58 11.23 17.27
N ASN A 35 -13.74 11.27 15.95
CA ASN A 35 -14.97 11.81 15.41
C ASN A 35 -15.95 10.64 15.30
N PRO A 36 -17.16 10.72 15.89
CA PRO A 36 -18.16 9.68 15.75
C PRO A 36 -18.57 9.61 14.27
N VAL A 37 -17.99 8.66 13.55
CA VAL A 37 -18.46 8.29 12.23
C VAL A 37 -19.81 7.60 12.43
N THR A 38 -20.88 8.35 12.25
CA THR A 38 -22.25 7.82 12.09
C THR A 38 -22.29 7.10 10.75
N THR A 39 -21.68 5.92 10.68
CA THR A 39 -21.92 4.98 9.60
C THR A 39 -23.11 4.13 10.00
N THR A 40 -24.30 4.56 9.59
CA THR A 40 -25.48 3.68 9.51
C THR A 40 -25.29 2.70 8.36
N THR A 41 -24.20 1.92 8.40
CA THR A 41 -24.00 0.79 7.49
C THR A 41 -25.01 -0.28 7.90
N PRO A 42 -25.93 -0.69 7.02
CA PRO A 42 -26.92 -1.71 7.37
C PRO A 42 -26.24 -3.00 7.79
N ALA A 43 -26.93 -3.77 8.63
CA ALA A 43 -26.48 -5.12 8.96
C ALA A 43 -26.37 -5.95 7.68
N SER A 44 -25.28 -6.69 7.52
CA SER A 44 -25.01 -7.43 6.29
C SER A 44 -24.15 -8.65 6.54
N LEU A 45 -24.42 -9.72 5.80
CA LEU A 45 -23.60 -10.92 5.72
C LEU A 45 -23.21 -11.13 4.25
N ASN A 46 -21.91 -11.14 3.96
CA ASN A 46 -21.36 -11.45 2.65
C ASN A 46 -20.58 -12.76 2.74
N VAL A 47 -20.84 -13.69 1.85
CA VAL A 47 -20.18 -15.01 1.79
C VAL A 47 -19.53 -15.14 0.42
N TRP A 48 -18.31 -15.66 0.39
CA TRP A 48 -17.52 -15.86 -0.82
C TRP A 48 -17.28 -17.35 -1.10
N ASP A 49 -17.07 -17.68 -2.38
CA ASP A 49 -16.90 -19.05 -2.87
C ASP A 49 -15.59 -19.71 -2.39
N ASP A 50 -14.66 -18.94 -1.82
CA ASP A 50 -13.42 -19.45 -1.24
C ASP A 50 -13.55 -19.89 0.23
N GLY A 51 -14.79 -19.94 0.74
CA GLY A 51 -15.07 -20.38 2.10
C GLY A 51 -14.79 -19.31 3.16
N THR A 52 -14.80 -18.02 2.78
CA THR A 52 -14.72 -16.90 3.72
C THR A 52 -16.03 -16.11 3.79
N ALA A 53 -16.24 -15.38 4.88
CA ALA A 53 -17.38 -14.49 5.03
C ALA A 53 -17.06 -13.25 5.85
N PHE A 54 -17.82 -12.19 5.60
CA PHE A 54 -17.80 -10.94 6.33
C PHE A 54 -19.18 -10.66 6.90
N VAL A 55 -19.21 -10.24 8.16
CA VAL A 55 -20.43 -9.75 8.80
C VAL A 55 -20.21 -8.35 9.34
N ASN A 56 -21.23 -7.51 9.20
CA ASN A 56 -21.38 -6.24 9.90
C ASN A 56 -22.73 -6.27 10.60
N GLY A 57 -22.78 -6.01 11.90
CA GLY A 57 -24.04 -6.04 12.63
C GLY A 57 -23.89 -5.81 14.13
N MET A 58 -25.03 -5.65 14.78
CA MET A 58 -25.13 -5.48 16.23
C MET A 58 -25.00 -6.83 16.94
N VAL A 59 -24.25 -6.85 18.03
CA VAL A 59 -24.11 -8.03 18.89
C VAL A 59 -25.34 -8.17 19.77
N GLU A 60 -26.04 -9.29 19.65
CA GLU A 60 -27.22 -9.62 20.48
C GLU A 60 -26.84 -10.37 21.75
N GLU A 61 -25.78 -11.16 21.68
CA GLU A 61 -25.27 -11.97 22.77
C GLU A 61 -23.76 -12.12 22.67
N HIS A 62 -23.11 -12.07 23.82
CA HIS A 62 -21.70 -12.40 23.98
C HIS A 62 -21.60 -13.63 24.86
N SER A 63 -21.22 -14.76 24.28
CA SER A 63 -21.15 -16.03 24.98
C SER A 63 -19.91 -16.08 25.88
N LEU A 64 -20.06 -15.61 27.12
CA LEU A 64 -19.06 -15.63 28.19
C LEU A 64 -19.69 -16.08 29.54
N PRO A 65 -18.93 -16.77 30.42
CA PRO A 65 -17.63 -17.37 30.17
C PRO A 65 -17.74 -18.60 29.28
N CYS A 66 -16.75 -18.81 28.43
CA CYS A 66 -16.62 -20.03 27.64
C CYS A 66 -16.08 -21.10 28.58
N SER A 67 -16.83 -22.19 28.77
CA SER A 67 -16.28 -23.32 29.52
C SER A 67 -15.22 -24.02 28.66
N ALA A 68 -14.28 -24.73 29.30
CA ALA A 68 -13.16 -25.41 28.64
C ALA A 68 -13.53 -26.18 27.34
N ASN A 69 -14.77 -26.66 27.21
CA ASN A 69 -15.23 -27.45 26.08
C ASN A 69 -16.17 -26.72 25.10
N ILE A 70 -16.38 -25.41 25.23
CA ILE A 70 -17.33 -24.64 24.40
C ILE A 70 -16.63 -23.43 23.80
N ALA A 71 -16.85 -23.21 22.50
CA ALA A 71 -16.32 -22.07 21.76
C ALA A 71 -16.84 -20.72 22.31
N CYS A 72 -15.97 -19.71 22.32
CA CYS A 72 -16.38 -18.33 22.55
C CYS A 72 -16.88 -17.69 21.26
N TYR A 73 -18.06 -17.08 21.32
CA TYR A 73 -18.62 -16.40 20.17
C TYR A 73 -19.45 -15.17 20.51
N LEU A 74 -19.57 -14.29 19.52
CA LEU A 74 -20.53 -13.20 19.46
C LEU A 74 -21.69 -13.65 18.56
N LYS A 75 -22.92 -13.55 19.07
CA LYS A 75 -24.13 -13.81 18.29
C LYS A 75 -24.64 -12.51 17.68
N LEU A 76 -24.88 -12.55 16.38
CA LEU A 76 -25.52 -11.49 15.62
C LEU A 76 -26.73 -12.08 14.92
N GLN A 77 -27.74 -11.25 14.68
CA GLN A 77 -28.88 -11.58 13.85
C GLN A 77 -28.84 -10.71 12.59
N ILE A 78 -28.72 -11.36 11.43
CA ILE A 78 -28.75 -10.69 10.13
C ILE A 78 -30.00 -11.17 9.40
N ASP A 79 -31.01 -10.31 9.29
CA ASP A 79 -32.35 -10.67 8.85
C ASP A 79 -32.89 -11.87 9.66
N THR A 80 -33.12 -13.02 9.01
CA THR A 80 -33.56 -14.27 9.65
C THR A 80 -32.43 -15.24 9.97
N THR A 81 -31.17 -14.85 9.74
CA THR A 81 -29.99 -15.71 9.90
C THR A 81 -29.28 -15.44 11.22
N GLU A 82 -29.15 -16.47 12.05
CA GLU A 82 -28.24 -16.44 13.20
C GLU A 82 -26.79 -16.58 12.71
N VAL A 83 -25.96 -15.60 13.06
CA VAL A 83 -24.53 -15.58 12.77
C VAL A 83 -23.75 -15.66 14.07
N ARG A 84 -22.88 -16.65 14.20
CA ARG A 84 -21.93 -16.80 15.31
C ARG A 84 -20.52 -16.46 14.85
N VAL A 85 -19.97 -15.38 15.37
CA VAL A 85 -18.58 -15.01 15.14
C VAL A 85 -17.74 -15.67 16.25
N VAL A 86 -17.02 -16.72 15.90
CA VAL A 86 -16.23 -17.54 16.82
C VAL A 86 -14.81 -16.97 16.90
N TYR A 87 -14.38 -16.63 18.12
CA TYR A 87 -13.07 -16.05 18.40
C TYR A 87 -12.22 -16.89 19.36
N ASP A 88 -12.78 -17.97 19.89
CA ASP A 88 -12.07 -19.04 20.59
C ASP A 88 -12.80 -20.35 20.29
N GLU A 89 -12.08 -21.39 19.86
CA GLU A 89 -12.67 -22.69 19.50
C GLU A 89 -12.79 -23.65 20.69
N GLY A 90 -12.30 -23.25 21.88
CA GLY A 90 -12.26 -24.08 23.08
C GLY A 90 -11.10 -25.11 23.10
N GLU A 91 -11.05 -25.98 24.11
CA GLU A 91 -9.96 -26.97 24.29
C GLU A 91 -9.93 -28.09 23.25
N VAL A 92 -10.90 -28.14 22.32
CA VAL A 92 -10.98 -29.14 21.26
C VAL A 92 -10.05 -28.80 20.08
N GLY A 93 -8.78 -28.54 20.38
CA GLY A 93 -7.69 -28.95 19.49
C GLY A 93 -7.02 -27.92 18.58
N ARG A 94 -7.17 -26.60 18.79
CA ARG A 94 -6.22 -25.62 18.24
C ARG A 94 -6.31 -24.30 19.00
N ALA A 95 -5.19 -23.84 19.55
CA ALA A 95 -5.09 -22.47 20.02
C ALA A 95 -5.43 -21.53 18.86
N CYS A 96 -6.28 -20.53 19.12
CA CYS A 96 -6.64 -19.53 18.13
C CYS A 96 -5.36 -18.85 17.63
N ALA A 97 -4.95 -19.14 16.40
CA ALA A 97 -3.70 -18.63 15.84
C ALA A 97 -3.74 -17.11 15.64
N ASN A 98 -4.95 -16.57 15.51
CA ASN A 98 -5.17 -15.17 15.28
C ASN A 98 -5.20 -14.33 16.57
N SER A 99 -4.13 -13.58 16.81
CA SER A 99 -4.06 -12.62 17.94
C SER A 99 -5.13 -11.54 17.90
N GLN A 100 -5.67 -11.20 16.71
CA GLN A 100 -6.74 -10.21 16.52
C GLN A 100 -8.08 -10.69 17.10
N ALA A 101 -8.28 -12.01 17.26
CA ALA A 101 -9.49 -12.57 17.81
C ALA A 101 -9.74 -12.14 19.28
N ASN A 102 -8.67 -11.84 20.02
CA ASN A 102 -8.75 -11.35 21.40
C ASN A 102 -9.51 -10.01 21.52
N HIS A 103 -9.61 -9.24 20.44
CA HIS A 103 -10.39 -7.99 20.42
C HIS A 103 -11.86 -8.24 20.75
N ALA A 104 -12.39 -9.44 20.48
CA ALA A 104 -13.75 -9.83 20.82
C ALA A 104 -14.01 -9.86 22.34
N GLN A 105 -12.99 -9.95 23.19
CA GLN A 105 -13.15 -9.88 24.65
C GLN A 105 -13.58 -8.48 25.14
N LEU A 106 -13.35 -7.45 24.33
CA LEU A 106 -13.70 -6.05 24.64
C LEU A 106 -15.11 -5.68 24.17
N VAL A 107 -15.67 -6.47 23.27
CA VAL A 107 -17.01 -6.28 22.69
C VAL A 107 -18.07 -6.60 23.72
N LYS A 108 -19.20 -5.88 23.69
CA LYS A 108 -20.37 -6.08 24.54
C LYS A 108 -21.63 -6.23 23.72
N LYS A 109 -22.66 -6.81 24.34
CA LYS A 109 -24.02 -6.78 23.78
C LYS A 109 -24.43 -5.33 23.48
N GLY A 110 -24.99 -5.12 22.29
CA GLY A 110 -25.39 -3.82 21.78
C GLY A 110 -24.31 -3.11 20.96
N ASP A 111 -23.05 -3.56 21.00
CA ASP A 111 -22.01 -3.00 20.15
C ASP A 111 -22.22 -3.41 18.70
N TRP A 112 -21.93 -2.49 17.79
CA TRP A 112 -21.85 -2.78 16.38
C TRP A 112 -20.44 -3.25 16.04
N ILE A 113 -20.33 -4.42 15.41
CA ILE A 113 -19.05 -4.98 15.01
C ILE A 113 -18.98 -5.23 13.53
N LYS A 114 -17.76 -5.41 13.07
CA LYS A 114 -17.43 -6.04 11.80
C LYS A 114 -16.46 -7.19 12.03
N ALA A 115 -16.68 -8.30 11.34
CA ALA A 115 -15.81 -9.46 11.43
C ALA A 115 -15.64 -10.12 10.07
N PHE A 116 -14.43 -10.64 9.82
CA PHE A 116 -14.08 -11.40 8.62
C PHE A 116 -13.36 -12.66 9.03
N GLY A 117 -13.76 -13.80 8.47
CA GLY A 117 -13.19 -15.09 8.82
C GLY A 117 -13.65 -16.25 7.96
N ALA A 118 -13.26 -17.46 8.37
CA ALA A 118 -13.65 -18.70 7.72
C ALA A 118 -15.14 -18.96 7.89
N TYR A 119 -15.83 -19.20 6.77
CA TYR A 119 -17.26 -19.43 6.71
C TYR A 119 -17.57 -20.92 6.87
N SER A 120 -18.58 -21.22 7.67
CA SER A 120 -19.28 -22.49 7.61
C SER A 120 -20.76 -22.30 7.94
N LYS A 121 -21.60 -23.21 7.45
CA LYS A 121 -23.03 -23.24 7.77
C LYS A 121 -23.44 -24.65 8.14
N ARG A 122 -24.09 -24.79 9.30
CA ARG A 122 -24.68 -26.05 9.74
C ARG A 122 -26.13 -25.78 10.16
N GLY A 123 -27.07 -26.36 9.41
CA GLY A 123 -28.49 -26.05 9.58
C GLY A 123 -28.78 -24.56 9.31
N GLY A 124 -29.55 -23.93 10.20
CA GLY A 124 -29.93 -22.51 10.13
C GLY A 124 -28.89 -21.54 10.67
N VAL A 125 -27.74 -22.02 11.18
CA VAL A 125 -26.72 -21.19 11.83
C VAL A 125 -25.51 -21.03 10.91
N VAL A 126 -25.10 -19.78 10.72
CA VAL A 126 -23.85 -19.42 10.06
C VAL A 126 -22.78 -19.21 11.12
N THR A 127 -21.59 -19.74 10.87
CA THR A 127 -20.42 -19.53 11.72
C THR A 127 -19.31 -18.86 10.91
N ILE A 128 -18.72 -17.83 11.51
CA ILE A 128 -17.53 -17.14 11.01
C ILE A 128 -16.44 -17.33 12.05
N SER A 129 -15.49 -18.24 11.80
CA SER A 129 -14.33 -18.45 12.69
C SER A 129 -13.22 -17.48 12.31
N THR A 130 -12.75 -16.69 13.27
CA THR A 130 -11.62 -15.78 13.07
C THR A 130 -10.29 -16.39 13.51
N CYS A 131 -10.27 -17.66 13.93
CA CYS A 131 -9.08 -18.29 14.51
C CYS A 131 -8.07 -18.86 13.53
N ALA A 132 -8.52 -19.24 12.33
CA ALA A 132 -7.72 -20.03 11.40
C ALA A 132 -6.68 -19.21 10.59
N SER A 133 -6.68 -17.88 10.66
CA SER A 133 -5.73 -17.03 9.94
C SER A 133 -5.47 -15.70 10.67
N GLU A 134 -4.23 -15.21 10.62
CA GLU A 134 -3.84 -13.88 11.11
C GLU A 134 -4.46 -12.73 10.29
N ASP A 135 -4.92 -13.02 9.07
CA ASP A 135 -5.62 -12.04 8.21
C ASP A 135 -7.10 -11.83 8.60
N TYR A 136 -7.64 -12.69 9.46
CA TYR A 136 -9.00 -12.56 9.96
C TYR A 136 -9.09 -11.52 11.07
N PHE A 137 -10.28 -10.95 11.30
CA PHE A 137 -10.42 -9.92 12.31
C PHE A 137 -11.82 -9.85 12.90
N ILE A 138 -11.88 -9.29 14.10
CA ILE A 138 -13.10 -8.82 14.77
C ILE A 138 -12.78 -7.43 15.31
N ARG A 139 -13.62 -6.44 14.97
CA ARG A 139 -13.41 -5.03 15.32
C ARG A 139 -14.76 -4.38 15.60
N HIS A 140 -14.75 -3.30 16.38
CA HIS A 140 -15.91 -2.41 16.40
C HIS A 140 -16.10 -1.79 15.00
N ALA A 141 -17.34 -1.45 14.66
CA ALA A 141 -17.67 -0.96 13.33
C ALA A 141 -17.00 0.38 12.99
N ASP A 142 -16.71 1.21 14.00
CA ASP A 142 -16.05 2.50 13.89
C ASP A 142 -14.52 2.41 13.78
N GLU A 143 -13.93 1.27 14.13
CA GLU A 143 -12.50 1.03 14.00
C GLU A 143 -12.10 0.81 12.52
N GLY A 144 -10.84 1.07 12.18
CA GLY A 144 -10.32 0.76 10.85
C GLY A 144 -10.33 -0.74 10.55
N THR A 145 -10.43 -1.13 9.27
CA THR A 145 -10.23 -2.53 8.86
C THR A 145 -8.73 -2.84 8.84
N PRO A 146 -8.26 -3.92 9.52
CA PRO A 146 -6.85 -4.31 9.45
C PRO A 146 -6.37 -4.54 8.02
N LEU A 147 -5.17 -4.08 7.72
CA LEU A 147 -4.54 -4.21 6.41
C LEU A 147 -3.81 -5.56 6.32
N GLY A 148 -4.23 -6.43 5.41
CA GLY A 148 -3.58 -7.72 5.14
C GLY A 148 -3.95 -8.26 3.75
N PRO A 149 -3.19 -9.21 3.19
CA PRO A 149 -3.38 -9.70 1.82
C PRO A 149 -4.80 -10.19 1.52
N VAL A 150 -5.47 -10.83 2.48
CA VAL A 150 -6.84 -11.34 2.30
C VAL A 150 -7.86 -10.21 2.42
N THR A 151 -7.69 -9.25 3.33
CA THR A 151 -8.62 -8.11 3.46
C THR A 151 -8.52 -7.14 2.28
N GLU A 152 -7.33 -7.01 1.68
CA GLU A 152 -7.08 -6.24 0.45
C GLU A 152 -7.88 -6.75 -0.76
N ARG A 153 -8.17 -8.06 -0.81
CA ARG A 153 -8.94 -8.69 -1.89
C ARG A 153 -10.42 -8.31 -1.88
N PHE A 154 -11.01 -8.10 -0.71
CA PHE A 154 -12.46 -8.00 -0.55
C PHE A 154 -12.96 -6.61 -0.18
N PHE A 155 -12.16 -5.85 0.58
CA PHE A 155 -12.60 -4.55 1.07
C PHE A 155 -12.06 -3.44 0.16
N LYS A 156 -12.92 -2.94 -0.74
CA LYS A 156 -12.64 -1.70 -1.51
C LYS A 156 -12.18 -0.55 -0.60
N GLU A 157 -12.67 -0.53 0.63
CA GLU A 157 -12.28 0.40 1.68
C GLU A 157 -10.80 0.28 2.09
N VAL A 158 -10.25 -0.94 2.15
CA VAL A 158 -8.82 -1.16 2.44
C VAL A 158 -7.95 -0.60 1.32
N ASN A 159 -8.32 -0.83 0.06
CA ASN A 159 -7.66 -0.24 -1.10
C ASN A 159 -7.74 1.30 -1.10
N ARG A 160 -8.90 1.86 -0.70
CA ARG A 160 -9.09 3.31 -0.54
C ARG A 160 -8.21 3.87 0.57
N LEU A 161 -8.14 3.22 1.72
CA LEU A 161 -7.33 3.65 2.87
C LEU A 161 -5.82 3.56 2.58
N LYS A 162 -5.32 2.50 1.92
CA LYS A 162 -3.92 2.44 1.44
C LYS A 162 -3.63 3.59 0.47
N SER A 163 -4.54 3.86 -0.46
CA SER A 163 -4.39 4.98 -1.39
C SER A 163 -4.35 6.34 -0.67
N GLN A 164 -5.15 6.52 0.38
CA GLN A 164 -5.16 7.76 1.18
C GLN A 164 -3.90 7.91 2.04
N VAL A 165 -3.42 6.84 2.65
CA VAL A 165 -2.16 6.84 3.42
C VAL A 165 -1.00 7.12 2.49
N ALA A 166 -0.93 6.43 1.34
CA ALA A 166 0.09 6.67 0.33
C ALA A 166 0.03 8.10 -0.23
N GLN A 167 -1.17 8.63 -0.48
CA GLN A 167 -1.35 10.01 -0.91
C GLN A 167 -0.93 11.02 0.18
N LYS A 168 -1.17 10.73 1.46
CA LYS A 168 -0.68 11.56 2.57
C LYS A 168 0.84 11.52 2.69
N GLN A 169 1.45 10.34 2.62
CA GLN A 169 2.91 10.18 2.60
C GLN A 169 3.52 10.91 1.40
N PHE A 170 2.88 10.79 0.23
CA PHE A 170 3.24 11.48 -0.99
C PHE A 170 3.17 13.01 -0.85
N GLU A 171 2.06 13.54 -0.36
CA GLU A 171 1.88 14.98 -0.14
C GLU A 171 2.81 15.51 0.95
N GLN A 172 3.13 14.70 1.96
CA GLN A 172 4.11 15.03 2.99
C GLN A 172 5.53 15.09 2.42
N ALA A 173 5.92 14.13 1.55
CA ALA A 173 7.20 14.16 0.83
C ALA A 173 7.29 15.36 -0.14
N LYS A 174 6.17 15.73 -0.79
CA LYS A 174 6.06 16.93 -1.62
C LYS A 174 6.24 18.22 -0.82
N ARG A 175 5.68 18.29 0.40
CA ARG A 175 5.77 19.47 1.27
C ARG A 175 7.11 19.63 1.98
N SER A 176 7.86 18.54 2.18
CA SER A 176 9.16 18.58 2.86
C SER A 176 10.34 18.97 1.97
N GLY A 177 10.12 19.20 0.67
CA GLY A 177 11.19 19.55 -0.28
C GLY A 177 12.12 18.38 -0.62
N GLN A 178 11.69 17.15 -0.37
CA GLN A 178 12.50 15.93 -0.52
C GLN A 178 12.24 15.22 -1.85
N TRP A 179 12.49 15.93 -2.95
CA TRP A 179 12.38 15.39 -4.31
C TRP A 179 13.71 15.57 -5.03
N GLU A 180 14.17 14.50 -5.66
CA GLU A 180 15.33 14.52 -6.54
C GLU A 180 14.87 14.67 -7.99
N ILE A 181 15.75 15.23 -8.83
CA ILE A 181 15.49 15.42 -10.25
C ILE A 181 16.29 14.37 -11.02
N TYR A 182 15.58 13.55 -11.79
CA TYR A 182 16.20 12.78 -12.86
C TYR A 182 16.19 13.62 -14.14
N LYS A 183 17.32 13.62 -14.84
CA LYS A 183 17.48 14.28 -16.13
C LYS A 183 18.12 13.33 -17.13
N ASP A 184 17.48 13.21 -18.29
CA ASP A 184 18.06 12.56 -19.46
C ASP A 184 18.51 13.66 -20.43
N GLU A 185 19.81 13.94 -20.45
CA GLU A 185 20.38 14.98 -21.32
C GLU A 185 20.32 14.60 -22.80
N GLN A 186 20.29 13.30 -23.13
CA GLN A 186 20.28 12.83 -24.51
C GLN A 186 18.91 13.00 -25.15
N LEU A 187 17.85 12.70 -24.40
CA LEU A 187 16.45 12.79 -24.84
C LEU A 187 15.78 14.09 -24.38
N GLY A 188 16.51 14.97 -23.70
CA GLY A 188 16.05 16.31 -23.35
C GLY A 188 14.81 16.33 -22.45
N TYR A 189 14.70 15.44 -21.47
CA TYR A 189 13.60 15.48 -20.51
C TYR A 189 14.08 15.36 -19.06
N GLU A 190 13.28 15.89 -18.15
CA GLU A 190 13.48 15.76 -16.72
C GLU A 190 12.16 15.45 -16.01
N PHE A 191 12.24 14.78 -14.88
CA PHE A 191 11.13 14.64 -13.94
C PHE A 191 11.67 14.55 -12.53
N SER A 192 10.84 14.85 -11.55
CA SER A 192 11.18 14.70 -10.15
C SER A 192 10.61 13.41 -9.58
N TYR A 193 11.34 12.79 -8.65
CA TYR A 193 10.90 11.63 -7.89
C TYR A 193 11.18 11.84 -6.38
N PRO A 194 10.40 11.23 -5.47
CA PRO A 194 10.64 11.36 -4.03
C PRO A 194 12.00 10.77 -3.63
N THR A 195 12.73 11.39 -2.70
CA THR A 195 14.02 10.86 -2.17
C THR A 195 13.87 9.54 -1.41
N THR A 196 12.64 9.19 -1.01
CA THR A 196 12.32 7.90 -0.39
C THR A 196 12.37 6.75 -1.40
N TRP A 197 12.44 7.06 -2.70
CA TRP A 197 12.60 6.07 -3.76
C TRP A 197 14.10 5.83 -3.98
N GLN A 198 14.45 4.61 -4.38
CA GLN A 198 15.83 4.34 -4.78
C GLN A 198 16.14 5.12 -6.06
N ALA A 199 17.37 5.63 -6.16
CA ALA A 199 17.83 6.31 -7.37
C ALA A 199 17.65 5.40 -8.61
N PRO A 200 17.34 5.96 -9.79
CA PRO A 200 17.18 5.19 -11.02
C PRO A 200 18.38 4.27 -11.29
N GLN A 201 18.14 2.97 -11.38
CA GLN A 201 19.17 1.97 -11.65
C GLN A 201 19.20 1.63 -13.14
N THR A 202 20.40 1.46 -13.70
CA THR A 202 20.61 0.97 -15.07
C THR A 202 20.97 -0.51 -15.05
N SER A 203 20.42 -1.27 -16.00
CA SER A 203 20.84 -2.65 -16.26
C SER A 203 21.27 -2.77 -17.72
N PRO A 204 22.37 -3.49 -18.03
CA PRO A 204 22.79 -3.71 -19.42
C PRO A 204 21.64 -4.34 -20.22
N GLY A 205 21.16 -3.63 -21.25
CA GLY A 205 20.09 -4.11 -22.14
C GLY A 205 18.66 -3.95 -21.62
N ALA A 206 18.42 -3.23 -20.50
CA ALA A 206 17.10 -3.05 -19.92
C ALA A 206 16.81 -1.59 -19.52
N PRO A 207 15.52 -1.16 -19.52
CA PRO A 207 15.11 0.19 -19.15
C PRO A 207 15.54 0.59 -17.74
N TRP A 208 15.74 1.89 -17.49
CA TRP A 208 15.98 2.42 -16.15
C TRP A 208 14.82 2.04 -15.22
N SER A 209 15.11 1.52 -14.04
CA SER A 209 14.08 1.18 -13.05
C SER A 209 14.24 2.01 -11.80
N VAL A 210 13.15 2.61 -11.35
CA VAL A 210 13.03 3.27 -10.06
C VAL A 210 12.14 2.41 -9.18
N THR A 211 12.64 2.08 -8.01
CA THR A 211 11.98 1.16 -7.08
C THR A 211 11.61 1.92 -5.82
N TYR A 212 10.35 1.81 -5.42
CA TYR A 212 9.89 2.31 -4.13
C TYR A 212 9.57 1.16 -3.20
N HIS A 213 10.09 1.27 -1.98
CA HIS A 213 9.87 0.33 -0.89
C HIS A 213 9.45 1.11 0.36
N ASP A 214 8.28 0.77 0.91
CA ASP A 214 7.91 1.21 2.25
C ASP A 214 8.67 0.33 3.26
N SER A 215 9.57 0.92 4.04
CA SER A 215 10.41 0.19 5.01
C SER A 215 9.62 -0.52 6.11
N SER A 216 8.34 -0.21 6.28
CA SER A 216 7.44 -0.92 7.19
C SER A 216 6.79 -2.18 6.56
N LYS A 217 7.09 -2.48 5.29
CA LYS A 217 6.46 -3.54 4.50
C LYS A 217 7.47 -4.54 3.94
N THR A 218 6.97 -5.70 3.52
CA THR A 218 7.74 -6.79 2.90
C THR A 218 7.98 -6.53 1.41
N ASN A 219 8.91 -7.27 0.80
CA ASN A 219 9.25 -7.19 -0.64
C ASN A 219 8.05 -7.35 -1.61
N SER A 220 6.90 -7.84 -1.14
CA SER A 220 5.66 -7.97 -1.93
C SER A 220 4.95 -6.64 -2.21
N ASP A 221 5.24 -5.57 -1.45
CA ASP A 221 4.68 -4.22 -1.65
C ASP A 221 5.60 -3.33 -2.52
N LEU A 222 6.52 -3.95 -3.27
CA LEU A 222 7.47 -3.24 -4.14
C LEU A 222 6.74 -2.60 -5.33
N TYR A 223 6.89 -1.29 -5.50
CA TYR A 223 6.46 -0.60 -6.72
C TYR A 223 7.66 -0.39 -7.63
N ILE A 224 7.51 -0.81 -8.88
CA ILE A 224 8.54 -0.66 -9.90
C ILE A 224 8.02 0.30 -10.96
N LEU A 225 8.69 1.44 -11.11
CA LEU A 225 8.50 2.38 -12.22
C LEU A 225 9.67 2.22 -13.20
N ARG A 226 9.39 1.72 -14.40
CA ARG A 226 10.38 1.56 -15.48
C ARG A 226 10.25 2.67 -16.49
N LEU A 227 11.38 3.26 -16.88
CA LEU A 227 11.49 4.27 -17.92
C LEU A 227 12.05 3.65 -19.19
N GLY A 228 11.34 3.82 -20.30
CA GLY A 228 11.76 3.35 -21.61
C GLY A 228 11.76 4.47 -22.63
N HIS A 229 12.41 4.21 -23.75
CA HIS A 229 12.42 5.08 -24.91
C HIS A 229 12.09 4.25 -26.15
N ILE A 230 11.13 4.75 -26.93
CA ILE A 230 10.77 4.22 -28.24
C ILE A 230 11.20 5.27 -29.27
N SER A 231 12.21 4.97 -30.07
CA SER A 231 12.65 5.86 -31.15
C SER A 231 11.55 6.09 -32.20
N GLN A 232 11.66 7.16 -32.99
CA GLN A 232 10.72 7.44 -34.08
C GLN A 232 10.60 6.25 -35.07
N THR A 233 11.71 5.59 -35.40
CA THR A 233 11.71 4.41 -36.29
C THR A 233 10.97 3.23 -35.67
N GLN A 234 11.19 2.96 -34.39
CA GLN A 234 10.44 1.92 -33.67
C GLN A 234 8.96 2.28 -33.61
N GLN A 235 8.64 3.52 -33.27
CA GLN A 235 7.27 4.02 -33.21
C GLN A 235 6.54 3.88 -34.55
N ALA A 236 7.21 4.12 -35.68
CA ALA A 236 6.62 3.98 -37.01
C ALA A 236 6.31 2.52 -37.40
N THR A 237 6.98 1.54 -36.75
CA THR A 237 6.73 0.11 -36.94
C THR A 237 5.80 -0.48 -35.90
N MET A 238 5.69 0.18 -34.74
CA MET A 238 4.69 -0.12 -33.74
C MET A 238 3.33 0.31 -34.28
N GLY A 239 2.37 -0.61 -34.30
CA GLY A 239 0.99 -0.27 -34.60
C GLY A 239 0.40 0.73 -33.60
N ILE A 240 -0.87 1.06 -33.76
CA ILE A 240 -1.58 1.90 -32.79
C ILE A 240 -1.67 1.20 -31.43
N ASP A 241 -1.38 1.93 -30.35
CA ASP A 241 -1.58 1.42 -29.00
C ASP A 241 -3.08 1.33 -28.66
N PHE A 242 -3.41 0.63 -27.56
CA PHE A 242 -4.80 0.40 -27.16
C PHE A 242 -5.58 1.70 -26.95
N CYS A 243 -4.97 2.72 -26.33
CA CYS A 243 -5.63 3.99 -26.05
C CYS A 243 -5.71 4.91 -27.27
N ALA A 244 -4.82 4.75 -28.24
CA ALA A 244 -4.96 5.33 -29.57
C ALA A 244 -6.11 4.69 -30.35
N ALA A 245 -6.28 3.37 -30.28
CA ALA A 245 -7.38 2.64 -30.91
C ALA A 245 -8.74 2.87 -30.23
N HIS A 246 -8.74 3.05 -28.90
CA HIS A 246 -9.94 3.15 -28.07
C HIS A 246 -9.91 4.38 -27.14
N PRO A 247 -9.91 5.61 -27.69
CA PRO A 247 -9.67 6.83 -26.93
C PRO A 247 -10.73 7.16 -25.86
N ASN A 248 -11.93 6.58 -25.99
CA ASN A 248 -13.05 6.79 -25.05
C ASN A 248 -13.20 5.65 -24.02
N ASN A 249 -12.29 4.67 -24.01
CA ASN A 249 -12.34 3.59 -23.03
C ASN A 249 -11.98 4.13 -21.64
N SER A 250 -12.68 3.67 -20.59
CA SER A 250 -12.45 4.07 -19.20
C SER A 250 -11.04 3.77 -18.67
N ARG A 251 -10.32 2.85 -19.32
CA ARG A 251 -8.90 2.55 -19.07
C ARG A 251 -7.97 3.67 -19.52
N CYS A 252 -8.40 4.53 -20.44
CA CYS A 252 -7.54 5.51 -21.08
C CYS A 252 -7.72 6.89 -20.47
N LYS A 253 -6.60 7.56 -20.20
CA LYS A 253 -6.58 8.95 -19.72
C LYS A 253 -5.55 9.76 -20.49
N ARG A 254 -5.94 10.95 -20.94
CA ARG A 254 -5.01 11.91 -21.52
C ARG A 254 -4.59 12.94 -20.48
N LYS A 255 -3.31 13.30 -20.49
CA LYS A 255 -2.74 14.32 -19.59
C LYS A 255 -1.87 15.27 -20.40
N GLN A 256 -2.11 16.56 -20.27
CA GLN A 256 -1.27 17.58 -20.90
C GLN A 256 0.03 17.72 -20.10
N ILE A 257 1.18 17.66 -20.78
CA ILE A 257 2.52 17.87 -20.20
C ILE A 257 3.23 18.88 -21.09
N GLY A 258 3.29 20.14 -20.63
CA GLY A 258 3.75 21.25 -21.47
C GLY A 258 2.97 21.32 -22.79
N LYS A 259 3.67 21.16 -23.91
CA LYS A 259 3.09 21.23 -25.26
C LYS A 259 2.63 19.87 -25.81
N VAL A 260 2.93 18.76 -25.14
CA VAL A 260 2.58 17.42 -25.60
C VAL A 260 1.45 16.83 -24.76
N THR A 261 0.70 15.90 -25.35
CA THR A 261 -0.34 15.15 -24.65
C THR A 261 0.17 13.74 -24.39
N ALA A 262 0.36 13.41 -23.12
CA ALA A 262 0.66 12.06 -22.68
C ALA A 262 -0.62 11.19 -22.73
N SER A 263 -0.45 9.94 -23.14
CA SER A 263 -1.46 8.89 -23.05
C SER A 263 -1.14 8.01 -21.85
N ILE A 264 -2.13 7.78 -20.99
CA ILE A 264 -2.04 6.87 -19.85
C ILE A 264 -3.04 5.74 -20.09
N ASP A 265 -2.51 4.54 -20.14
CA ASP A 265 -3.23 3.29 -20.20
C ASP A 265 -3.20 2.67 -18.78
N TRP A 266 -4.36 2.66 -18.11
CA TRP A 266 -4.53 2.12 -16.76
C TRP A 266 -4.67 0.59 -16.68
N GLY A 267 -4.39 -0.17 -17.72
CA GLY A 267 -4.59 -1.62 -17.73
C GLY A 267 -6.06 -2.07 -17.68
N ASP A 268 -6.29 -3.37 -17.83
CA ASP A 268 -7.59 -4.04 -17.67
C ASP A 268 -7.96 -4.31 -16.20
N ASN A 269 -7.34 -3.60 -15.25
CA ASN A 269 -7.40 -3.85 -13.81
C ASN A 269 -7.00 -5.29 -13.39
N SER A 270 -6.32 -6.06 -14.25
CA SER A 270 -5.75 -7.38 -13.89
C SER A 270 -4.58 -7.31 -12.89
N GLY A 271 -4.27 -6.12 -12.36
CA GLY A 271 -3.17 -5.88 -11.43
C GLY A 271 -1.79 -5.84 -12.07
N LYS A 272 -1.68 -6.07 -13.39
CA LYS A 272 -0.38 -6.23 -14.08
C LYS A 272 0.39 -4.91 -14.19
N THR A 273 0.05 -4.06 -15.16
CA THR A 273 0.87 -2.89 -15.47
C THR A 273 0.02 -1.67 -15.83
N VAL A 274 0.53 -0.48 -15.52
CA VAL A 274 0.08 0.80 -16.08
C VAL A 274 1.13 1.25 -17.07
N PHE A 275 0.72 1.72 -18.24
CA PHE A 275 1.62 2.21 -19.27
C PHE A 275 1.35 3.68 -19.57
N VAL A 276 2.40 4.48 -19.67
CA VAL A 276 2.33 5.88 -20.08
C VAL A 276 3.22 6.06 -21.28
N SER A 277 2.72 6.76 -22.29
CA SER A 277 3.52 7.21 -23.43
C SER A 277 3.46 8.73 -23.53
N ILE A 278 4.64 9.36 -23.55
CA ILE A 278 4.81 10.80 -23.68
C ILE A 278 5.55 11.07 -25.00
N PRO A 279 4.91 11.70 -25.99
CA PRO A 279 5.57 12.06 -27.24
C PRO A 279 6.72 13.04 -27.02
N LEU A 280 7.85 12.81 -27.68
CA LEU A 280 8.96 13.75 -27.73
C LEU A 280 8.82 14.69 -28.95
N PRO A 281 9.22 15.98 -28.84
CA PRO A 281 9.14 16.93 -29.95
C PRO A 281 9.94 16.54 -31.19
N GLU A 282 11.07 15.87 -30.99
CA GLU A 282 11.94 15.37 -32.07
C GLU A 282 11.51 14.02 -32.66
N GLY A 283 10.40 13.46 -32.16
CA GLY A 283 9.87 12.15 -32.57
C GLY A 283 10.26 11.04 -31.60
N GLY A 284 9.48 9.96 -31.59
CA GLY A 284 9.57 8.92 -30.58
C GLY A 284 8.76 9.21 -29.32
N LEU A 285 8.91 8.33 -28.32
CA LEU A 285 8.16 8.34 -27.07
C LEU A 285 9.10 8.08 -25.88
N VAL A 286 8.89 8.81 -24.79
CA VAL A 286 9.28 8.36 -23.45
C VAL A 286 8.14 7.52 -22.89
N THR A 287 8.46 6.36 -22.34
CA THR A 287 7.47 5.46 -21.76
C THR A 287 7.69 5.27 -20.27
N PHE A 288 6.62 5.29 -19.47
CA PHE A 288 6.65 4.82 -18.10
C PHE A 288 5.84 3.53 -17.99
N THR A 289 6.39 2.50 -17.36
CA THR A 289 5.64 1.29 -16.99
C THR A 289 5.65 1.17 -15.48
N LEU A 290 4.49 1.04 -14.87
CA LEU A 290 4.34 0.93 -13.42
C LEU A 290 3.70 -0.40 -13.04
N GLU A 291 4.30 -1.07 -12.06
CA GLU A 291 3.85 -2.37 -11.55
C GLU A 291 3.91 -2.37 -10.01
N PRO A 292 2.92 -2.95 -9.31
CA PRO A 292 1.65 -3.47 -9.83
C PRO A 292 0.64 -2.36 -10.16
N ASN A 293 -0.35 -2.66 -10.99
CA ASN A 293 -1.44 -1.74 -11.32
C ASN A 293 -2.54 -1.75 -10.24
N ASN A 294 -2.31 -1.04 -9.14
CA ASN A 294 -3.28 -0.86 -8.06
C ASN A 294 -3.53 0.63 -7.77
N ALA A 295 -4.54 0.93 -6.95
CA ALA A 295 -4.95 2.31 -6.67
C ALA A 295 -3.81 3.16 -6.05
N GLN A 296 -2.97 2.56 -5.20
CA GLN A 296 -1.81 3.21 -4.60
C GLN A 296 -0.75 3.57 -5.65
N ALA A 297 -0.42 2.65 -6.56
CA ALA A 297 0.49 2.90 -7.67
C ALA A 297 0.01 4.08 -8.54
N LYS A 298 -1.30 4.13 -8.84
CA LYS A 298 -1.91 5.24 -9.60
C LYS A 298 -1.75 6.59 -8.90
N THR A 299 -1.79 6.63 -7.57
CA THR A 299 -1.55 7.86 -6.78
C THR A 299 -0.09 8.33 -6.81
N LEU A 300 0.87 7.42 -7.04
CA LEU A 300 2.30 7.76 -7.16
C LEU A 300 2.66 8.31 -8.55
N LEU A 301 2.06 7.76 -9.60
CA LEU A 301 2.41 8.09 -10.98
C LEU A 301 1.99 9.50 -11.40
N LEU A 302 0.74 9.88 -11.11
CA LEU A 302 0.20 11.14 -11.61
C LEU A 302 1.02 12.37 -11.19
N PRO A 303 1.50 12.45 -9.94
CA PRO A 303 2.34 13.56 -9.54
C PRO A 303 3.75 13.55 -10.13
N ILE A 304 4.35 12.37 -10.36
CA ILE A 304 5.62 12.28 -11.10
C ILE A 304 5.44 12.87 -12.50
N LEU A 305 4.34 12.50 -13.17
CA LEU A 305 4.00 13.07 -14.48
C LEU A 305 3.71 14.58 -14.43
N ASP A 306 3.26 15.13 -13.29
CA ASP A 306 3.08 16.59 -13.12
C ASP A 306 4.42 17.34 -13.05
N THR A 307 5.50 16.67 -12.67
CA THR A 307 6.85 17.25 -12.64
C THR A 307 7.62 17.05 -13.94
N PHE A 308 7.07 16.27 -14.87
CA PHE A 308 7.73 15.96 -16.13
C PHE A 308 7.85 17.22 -16.99
N LYS A 309 9.05 17.46 -17.51
CA LYS A 309 9.34 18.54 -18.45
C LYS A 309 10.16 18.00 -19.61
N ILE A 310 9.91 18.60 -20.77
CA ILE A 310 10.71 18.38 -21.97
C ILE A 310 11.46 19.69 -22.22
N ASP A 311 12.78 19.60 -22.16
CA ASP A 311 13.67 20.68 -22.58
C ASP A 311 13.51 20.82 -24.09
N GLY A 312 12.96 21.95 -24.56
CA GLY A 312 12.78 22.24 -25.99
C GLY A 312 14.08 22.44 -26.76
N SER A 313 15.20 21.92 -26.28
CA SER A 313 16.55 22.11 -26.79
C SER A 313 17.26 20.76 -27.02
N GLY A 314 16.63 19.86 -27.78
CA GLY A 314 17.35 18.81 -28.49
C GLY A 314 18.32 19.44 -29.48
N SER A 315 19.52 19.81 -29.02
CA SER A 315 20.56 20.30 -29.90
C SER A 315 21.03 19.14 -30.75
N SER A 316 20.59 19.15 -32.01
CA SER A 316 21.21 18.45 -33.13
C SER A 316 22.74 18.57 -33.04
N ARG A 317 23.39 17.58 -32.42
CA ARG A 317 24.80 17.28 -32.67
C ARG A 317 24.85 16.14 -33.67
N HIS A 318 24.54 16.47 -34.91
CA HIS A 318 25.12 15.77 -36.04
C HIS A 318 26.64 15.95 -35.94
N SER A 319 27.34 14.96 -35.40
CA SER A 319 28.79 14.89 -35.54
C SER A 319 29.09 14.57 -37.01
N THR A 320 29.18 15.60 -37.85
CA THR A 320 29.91 15.46 -39.11
C THR A 320 31.38 15.39 -38.76
N GLY A 321 31.89 14.17 -38.60
CA GLY A 321 33.32 13.90 -38.57
C GLY A 321 33.93 14.36 -39.90
N LYS A 322 34.50 15.57 -39.91
CA LYS A 322 35.44 15.96 -40.96
C LYS A 322 36.76 15.27 -40.66
N GLY A 323 37.08 14.31 -41.52
CA GLY A 323 38.35 13.60 -41.52
C GLY A 323 39.53 14.56 -41.59
N LYS A 324 40.55 14.20 -40.79
CA LYS A 324 41.91 14.72 -40.89
C LYS A 324 42.45 14.38 -42.29
N LYS A 325 42.87 15.39 -43.04
CA LYS A 325 43.80 15.24 -44.17
C LYS A 325 45.02 16.12 -43.92
N SER A 326 46.17 15.50 -44.19
CA SER A 326 47.55 15.96 -44.11
C SER A 326 48.18 16.05 -42.72
#